data_AF-A0A7X7VWT7-F1
#
_entry.id   AF-A0A7X7VWT7-F1
#
_cell.length_a   1.000
_cell.length_b   1.000
_cell.length_c   1.000
_cell.angle_alpha   90.00
_cell.angle_beta   90.00
_cell.angle_gamma   90.00
#
_symmetry.space_group_name_H-M   'P 1'
#
loop_
_entity.id
_entity.type
_entity.pdbx_description
1 polymer ?
#
loop_
_entity_poly.entity_id
_entity_poly.type
_entity_poly.pdbx_seq_one_letter_code
_entity_poly.pdbx_strand_id
1 'polypeptide(L)'
;MIQTAFFSCKTIHSSCGKGEVFLVTAVSEVSEKTMQILEPWRGRRGFLIPVLQAVQHAFGYVPKEAIEVISREIKMPTAEIYGVVTFYAQFHLKPRGRHVIRVCRGTACHVRGSLQLLEKVKEMLKVEENGT
;
A
#
# COMPACT_ATOMS: atom_id res chain seq x y z
N MET A 1 -16.41 45.88 6.08
CA MET A 1 -16.40 44.81 5.05
C MET A 1 -15.18 43.95 5.30
N ILE A 2 -15.17 42.71 5.76
CA ILE A 2 -16.11 41.64 6.14
C ILE A 2 -15.30 40.83 7.21
N GLN A 3 -15.73 40.75 8.48
CA GLN A 3 -16.25 39.52 9.13
C GLN A 3 -15.48 38.24 8.72
N THR A 4 -14.81 37.47 9.59
CA THR A 4 -15.28 36.50 10.61
C THR A 4 -14.04 35.62 10.89
N ALA A 5 -13.74 34.99 12.02
CA ALA A 5 -14.24 34.87 13.37
C ALA A 5 -13.07 34.18 14.14
N PHE A 6 -12.60 34.69 15.27
CA PHE A 6 -13.13 34.43 16.61
C PHE A 6 -12.85 33.02 17.13
N PHE A 7 -12.05 32.99 18.21
CA PHE A 7 -12.25 32.17 19.42
C PHE A 7 -12.11 30.64 19.29
N SER A 8 -11.62 29.88 20.27
CA SER A 8 -10.99 30.09 21.57
C SER A 8 -10.81 28.68 22.16
N CYS A 9 -10.02 28.59 23.22
CA CYS A 9 -9.97 27.49 24.20
C CYS A 9 -9.49 26.12 23.68
N LYS A 10 -8.30 25.66 24.07
CA LYS A 10 -7.95 25.21 25.43
C LYS A 10 -8.83 24.02 25.84
N THR A 11 -8.15 22.91 26.18
CA THR A 11 -8.64 21.70 26.85
C THR A 11 -9.01 20.53 25.92
N ILE A 12 -8.07 19.61 25.69
CA ILE A 12 -8.36 18.17 25.73
C ILE A 12 -7.21 17.50 26.49
N HIS A 13 -7.34 17.48 27.81
CA HIS A 13 -6.60 16.56 28.67
C HIS A 13 -7.52 15.35 28.88
N SER A 14 -7.03 14.13 28.62
CA SER A 14 -7.51 12.87 29.21
C SER A 14 -8.98 12.48 28.87
N SER A 15 -9.38 11.29 28.46
CA SER A 15 -8.78 9.96 28.50
C SER A 15 -9.88 8.99 28.03
N CYS A 16 -9.46 7.90 27.38
CA CYS A 16 -10.06 6.57 27.53
C CYS A 16 -11.47 6.31 26.94
N GLY A 17 -11.51 5.46 25.90
CA GLY A 17 -12.75 4.86 25.40
C GLY A 17 -12.60 3.74 24.37
N LYS A 18 -11.52 2.95 24.44
CA LYS A 18 -11.35 1.57 23.90
C LYS A 18 -11.87 1.29 22.46
N GLY A 19 -10.99 1.32 21.44
CA GLY A 19 -11.21 0.56 20.20
C GLY A 19 -10.54 1.02 18.90
N GLU A 20 -10.14 2.29 18.75
CA GLU A 20 -9.79 2.87 17.42
C GLU A 20 -8.38 3.49 17.31
N VAL A 21 -7.57 3.42 18.37
CA VAL A 21 -6.37 4.28 18.49
C VAL A 21 -5.13 3.75 17.73
N PHE A 22 -5.16 2.54 17.16
CA PHE A 22 -4.00 2.01 16.42
C PHE A 22 -3.94 2.44 14.94
N LEU A 23 -5.05 2.94 14.37
CA LEU A 23 -5.09 3.36 12.97
C LEU A 23 -4.63 4.82 12.76
N VAL A 24 -4.75 5.69 13.76
CA VAL A 24 -4.54 7.14 13.58
C VAL A 24 -3.05 7.55 13.56
N THR A 25 -2.14 6.81 14.20
CA THR A 25 -0.70 7.15 14.24
C THR A 25 0.09 6.67 13.02
N ALA A 26 -0.37 5.66 12.29
CA ALA A 26 0.27 5.21 11.04
C ALA A 26 -0.03 6.13 9.85
N VAL A 27 -1.15 6.87 9.90
CA VAL A 27 -1.65 7.70 8.78
C VAL A 27 -0.71 8.87 8.47
N SER A 28 -0.04 9.45 9.48
CA SER A 28 0.91 10.56 9.27
C SER A 28 2.22 10.08 8.64
N GLU A 29 2.81 8.98 9.11
CA GLU A 29 4.10 8.48 8.58
C GLU A 29 4.03 8.05 7.11
N VAL A 30 2.92 7.44 6.70
CA VAL A 30 2.73 6.99 5.32
C VAL A 30 2.72 8.18 4.37
N SER A 31 2.04 9.27 4.77
CA SER A 31 1.94 10.48 3.96
C SER A 31 3.29 11.18 3.76
N GLU A 32 4.09 11.31 4.82
CA GLU A 32 5.42 11.95 4.79
C GLU A 32 6.41 11.15 3.94
N LYS A 33 6.48 9.84 4.15
CA LYS A 33 7.34 8.96 3.33
C LYS A 33 6.92 8.96 1.86
N THR A 34 5.62 9.00 1.58
CA THR A 34 5.13 9.09 0.20
C THR A 34 5.55 10.41 -0.46
N MET A 35 5.53 11.54 0.27
CA MET A 35 6.04 12.81 -0.25
C MET A 35 7.54 12.77 -0.54
N GLN A 36 8.36 12.15 0.34
CA GLN A 36 9.80 11.98 0.09
C GLN A 36 10.07 11.17 -1.18
N ILE A 37 9.29 10.11 -1.41
CA ILE A 37 9.40 9.29 -2.62
C ILE A 37 9.03 10.09 -3.88
N LEU A 38 8.13 11.07 -3.76
CA LEU A 38 7.64 11.89 -4.87
C LEU A 38 8.60 13.02 -5.27
N GLU A 39 9.44 13.53 -4.36
CA GLU A 39 10.37 14.63 -4.63
C GLU A 39 11.19 14.47 -5.94
N PRO A 40 11.87 13.33 -6.20
CA PRO A 40 12.67 13.18 -7.41
C PRO A 40 11.85 13.10 -8.71
N TRP A 41 10.54 12.87 -8.63
CA TRP A 41 9.66 12.71 -9.79
C TRP A 41 8.80 13.95 -10.08
N ARG A 42 8.88 14.99 -9.23
CA ARG A 42 8.13 16.23 -9.42
C ARG A 42 8.47 16.89 -10.76
N GLY A 43 7.42 17.30 -11.48
CA GLY A 43 7.53 18.03 -12.74
C GLY A 43 7.74 17.17 -14.00
N ARG A 44 7.86 15.84 -13.87
CA ARG A 44 7.93 14.95 -15.03
C ARG A 44 6.57 14.29 -15.31
N ARG A 45 6.13 14.27 -16.57
CA ARG A 45 4.83 13.67 -16.98
C ARG A 45 4.99 12.16 -17.23
N GLY A 46 4.07 11.34 -16.71
CA GLY A 46 4.00 9.90 -17.02
C GLY A 46 4.71 8.95 -16.05
N PHE A 47 5.05 9.39 -14.83
CA PHE A 47 5.83 8.59 -13.86
C PHE A 47 4.98 7.88 -12.79
N LEU A 48 3.67 7.74 -13.03
CA LEU A 48 2.75 7.09 -12.09
C LEU A 48 3.19 5.66 -11.73
N ILE A 49 3.61 4.87 -12.73
CA ILE A 49 4.03 3.48 -12.51
C ILE A 49 5.31 3.41 -11.65
N PRO A 50 6.41 4.11 -12.00
CA PRO A 50 7.61 4.17 -11.14
C PRO A 50 7.33 4.64 -9.72
N VAL A 51 6.47 5.64 -9.55
CA VAL A 51 6.09 6.16 -8.22
C VAL A 51 5.35 5.10 -7.41
N LEU A 52 4.35 4.43 -8.00
CA LEU A 52 3.62 3.35 -7.34
C LEU A 52 4.54 2.18 -6.98
N GLN A 53 5.51 1.86 -7.83
CA GLN A 53 6.52 0.84 -7.54
C GLN A 53 7.41 1.23 -6.35
N ALA A 54 7.86 2.49 -6.29
CA ALA A 54 8.66 2.98 -5.18
C ALA A 54 7.89 2.98 -3.85
N VAL A 55 6.62 3.38 -3.88
CA VAL A 55 5.72 3.30 -2.71
C VAL A 55 5.54 1.85 -2.28
N GLN A 56 5.24 0.93 -3.21
CA GLN A 56 5.10 -0.48 -2.87
C GLN A 56 6.41 -1.09 -2.34
N HIS A 57 7.58 -0.66 -2.83
CA HIS A 57 8.86 -1.10 -2.30
C HIS A 57 9.10 -0.61 -0.86
N ALA A 58 8.69 0.61 -0.54
CA ALA A 58 8.84 1.17 0.80
C ALA A 58 7.89 0.55 1.83
N PHE A 59 6.63 0.28 1.45
CA PHE A 59 5.60 -0.21 2.38
C PHE A 59 5.29 -1.71 2.25
N GLY A 60 5.73 -2.38 1.18
CA GLY A 60 5.39 -3.76 0.84
C GLY A 60 4.00 -3.94 0.21
N TYR A 61 3.19 -2.89 0.21
CA TYR A 61 1.86 -2.80 -0.39
C TYR A 61 1.54 -1.33 -0.71
N VAL A 62 0.44 -1.07 -1.40
CA VAL A 62 0.00 0.30 -1.73
C VAL A 62 -1.17 0.68 -0.81
N PRO A 63 -0.94 1.48 0.25
CA PRO A 63 -2.01 1.97 1.12
C PRO A 63 -2.88 3.02 0.40
N LYS A 64 -4.14 3.14 0.84
CA LYS A 64 -5.12 4.07 0.22
C LYS A 64 -4.69 5.52 0.39
N GLU A 65 -4.11 5.83 1.54
CA GLU A 65 -3.61 7.15 1.92
C GLU A 65 -2.49 7.60 0.98
N ALA A 66 -1.60 6.68 0.59
CA ALA A 66 -0.55 6.99 -0.41
C ALA A 66 -1.15 7.33 -1.78
N ILE A 67 -2.22 6.64 -2.20
CA ILE A 67 -2.92 6.94 -3.45
C ILE A 67 -3.52 8.36 -3.43
N GLU A 68 -4.11 8.77 -2.30
CA GLU A 68 -4.66 10.12 -2.14
C GLU A 68 -3.58 11.21 -2.16
N VAL A 69 -2.40 10.95 -1.59
CA VAL A 69 -1.24 11.86 -1.67
C VAL A 69 -0.75 11.97 -3.11
N ILE A 70 -0.57 10.85 -3.80
CA ILE A 70 -0.15 10.81 -5.21
C ILE A 70 -1.15 11.53 -6.12
N SER A 71 -2.45 11.33 -5.89
CA SER A 71 -3.52 11.99 -6.65
C SER A 71 -3.43 13.51 -6.56
N ARG A 72 -3.17 14.05 -5.36
CA ARG A 72 -3.01 15.50 -5.13
C ARG A 72 -1.80 16.08 -5.84
N GLU A 73 -0.67 15.36 -5.84
CA GLU A 73 0.57 15.83 -6.46
C GLU A 73 0.54 15.72 -8.00
N ILE A 74 0.00 14.62 -8.54
CA ILE A 74 -0.06 14.36 -10.00
C ILE A 74 -1.27 15.05 -10.65
N LYS A 75 -2.24 15.53 -9.85
CA LYS A 75 -3.52 16.12 -10.32
C LYS A 75 -4.33 15.17 -11.18
N MET A 76 -4.31 13.88 -10.85
CA MET A 76 -5.09 12.83 -11.51
C MET A 76 -6.16 12.31 -10.54
N PRO A 77 -7.38 12.02 -10.99
CA PRO A 77 -8.42 11.47 -10.13
C PRO A 77 -7.97 10.14 -9.49
N THR A 78 -8.30 9.97 -8.20
CA THR A 78 -7.99 8.75 -7.45
C THR A 78 -8.53 7.50 -8.14
N ALA A 79 -9.71 7.57 -8.76
CA ALA A 79 -10.33 6.47 -9.49
C ALA A 79 -9.46 5.94 -10.63
N GLU A 80 -8.77 6.81 -11.37
CA GLU A 80 -7.88 6.40 -12.46
C GLU A 80 -6.63 5.70 -11.91
N ILE A 81 -6.07 6.20 -10.82
CA ILE A 81 -4.94 5.56 -10.13
C ILE A 81 -5.35 4.18 -9.59
N TYR A 82 -6.54 4.05 -9.01
CA TYR A 82 -7.09 2.76 -8.60
C TYR A 82 -7.28 1.81 -9.78
N GLY A 83 -7.70 2.32 -10.95
CA GLY A 83 -7.76 1.55 -12.18
C GLY A 83 -6.39 0.99 -12.57
N VAL A 84 -5.34 1.82 -12.52
CA VAL A 84 -3.96 1.38 -12.81
C VAL A 84 -3.47 0.33 -11.80
N VAL A 85 -3.70 0.56 -10.51
CA VAL A 85 -3.28 -0.36 -9.43
C VAL A 85 -3.97 -1.72 -9.54
N THR A 86 -5.25 -1.75 -9.92
CA THR A 86 -6.00 -3.00 -10.10
C THR A 86 -5.71 -3.68 -11.44
N PHE A 87 -5.30 -2.92 -12.46
CA PHE A 87 -4.95 -3.46 -13.78
C PHE A 87 -3.64 -4.26 -13.78
N TYR A 88 -2.61 -3.79 -13.06
CA TYR A 88 -1.32 -4.49 -13.00
C TYR A 88 -1.25 -5.46 -11.82
N ALA A 89 -1.14 -6.76 -12.12
CA ALA A 89 -1.02 -7.83 -11.12
C ALA A 89 0.22 -7.73 -10.20
N GLN A 90 1.18 -6.86 -10.54
CA GLN A 90 2.33 -6.54 -9.69
C GLN A 90 1.91 -5.79 -8.42
N PHE A 91 0.85 -4.98 -8.47
CA PHE A 91 0.49 -4.15 -7.33
C PHE A 91 -0.38 -4.90 -6.32
N HIS A 92 -0.14 -4.62 -5.04
CA HIS A 92 -0.84 -5.27 -3.95
C HIS A 92 -1.45 -4.23 -3.03
N LEU A 93 -2.78 -4.27 -2.86
CA LEU A 93 -3.54 -3.39 -1.97
C LEU A 93 -3.57 -3.89 -0.52
N LYS A 94 -3.20 -5.15 -0.30
CA LYS A 94 -3.15 -5.78 1.01
C LYS A 94 -1.70 -6.06 1.39
N PRO A 95 -1.34 -5.94 2.69
CA PRO A 95 -0.02 -6.29 3.16
C PRO A 95 0.26 -7.75 2.83
N ARG A 96 1.45 -8.02 2.27
CA ARG A 96 1.95 -9.38 2.08
C ARG A 96 3.02 -9.69 3.12
N GLY A 97 3.20 -10.97 3.41
CA GLY A 97 4.29 -11.45 4.24
C GLY A 97 5.65 -10.98 3.68
N ARG A 98 6.65 -10.85 4.57
CA ARG A 98 8.00 -10.39 4.21
C ARG A 98 8.68 -11.25 3.13
N HIS A 99 8.26 -12.52 3.01
CA HIS A 99 8.78 -13.46 2.03
C HIS A 99 7.65 -13.96 1.12
N VAL A 100 7.77 -13.68 -0.18
CA VAL A 100 6.82 -14.14 -1.19
C VAL A 100 7.39 -15.39 -1.86
N ILE A 101 6.80 -16.55 -1.56
CA ILE A 101 7.19 -17.82 -2.18
C ILE A 101 6.38 -18.02 -3.45
N ARG A 102 7.07 -18.26 -4.59
CA ARG A 102 6.45 -18.47 -5.90
C ARG A 102 6.80 -19.85 -6.41
N VAL A 103 5.79 -20.70 -6.61
CA VAL A 103 5.96 -22.05 -7.18
C VAL A 103 5.47 -22.07 -8.63
N CYS A 104 6.30 -22.58 -9.53
CA CYS A 104 5.98 -22.69 -10.95
C CYS A 104 4.88 -23.74 -11.20
N ARG A 105 3.78 -23.32 -11.83
CA ARG A 105 2.68 -24.19 -12.29
C ARG A 105 2.66 -24.42 -13.81
N GLY A 106 3.75 -24.10 -14.52
CA GLY A 106 3.87 -24.38 -15.95
C GLY A 106 4.00 -25.87 -16.26
N THR A 107 3.70 -26.27 -17.49
CA THR A 107 3.71 -27.69 -17.94
C THR A 107 5.08 -28.36 -17.74
N ALA A 108 6.17 -27.65 -18.00
CA ALA A 108 7.53 -28.15 -17.78
C ALA A 108 7.83 -28.44 -16.29
N CYS A 109 7.32 -27.60 -15.39
CA CYS A 109 7.49 -27.77 -13.94
C CYS A 109 6.56 -28.88 -13.40
N HIS A 110 5.39 -29.05 -14.01
CA HIS A 110 4.41 -30.05 -13.62
C HIS A 110 4.95 -31.48 -13.78
N VAL A 111 5.58 -31.79 -14.93
CA VAL A 111 6.18 -33.12 -15.19
C VAL A 111 7.36 -33.40 -14.25
N ARG A 112 8.05 -32.36 -13.78
CA ARG A 112 9.16 -32.47 -12.81
C ARG A 112 8.71 -32.54 -11.35
N GLY A 113 7.41 -32.61 -11.08
CA GLY A 113 6.88 -32.76 -9.72
C GLY A 113 6.71 -31.45 -8.95
N SER A 114 6.41 -30.33 -9.61
CA SER A 114 6.18 -29.05 -8.90
C SER A 114 5.00 -29.07 -7.91
N LEU A 115 4.05 -30.01 -8.08
CA LEU A 115 2.97 -30.23 -7.11
C LEU A 115 3.49 -30.80 -5.77
N GLN A 116 4.41 -31.75 -5.82
CA GLN A 116 5.02 -32.34 -4.62
C GLN A 116 5.82 -31.28 -3.84
N LEU A 117 6.46 -30.36 -4.56
CA LEU A 117 7.14 -29.22 -3.94
C LEU A 117 6.14 -28.29 -3.25
N LEU A 118 5.00 -28.01 -3.89
CA LEU A 118 3.95 -27.16 -3.31
C LEU A 118 3.36 -27.78 -2.05
N GLU A 119 3.06 -29.08 -2.05
CA GLU A 119 2.55 -29.79 -0.87
C GLU A 119 3.51 -29.73 0.31
N LYS A 120 4.81 -30.00 0.08
CA LYS A 120 5.83 -29.85 1.14
C LYS A 120 5.90 -28.44 1.70
N VAL A 121 5.81 -27.42 0.83
CA VAL A 121 5.81 -26.02 1.26
C VAL A 121 4.58 -25.71 2.12
N LYS A 122 3.40 -26.22 1.75
CA LYS A 122 2.18 -26.09 2.55
C LYS A 122 2.30 -26.80 3.91
N GLU A 123 2.84 -28.01 3.95
CA GLU A 123 3.05 -28.76 5.19
C GLU A 123 4.00 -28.04 6.16
N MET A 124 5.10 -27.49 5.64
CA MET A 124 6.09 -26.77 6.46
C MET A 124 5.55 -25.45 7.00
N LEU A 125 4.85 -24.68 6.17
CA LEU A 125 4.41 -23.32 6.54
C LEU A 125 2.99 -23.27 7.09
N LYS A 126 2.22 -24.36 6.98
CA LYS A 126 0.81 -24.47 7.40
C LYS A 126 -0.09 -23.36 6.85
N VAL A 127 0.17 -22.93 5.62
CA VAL A 127 -0.59 -21.90 4.90
C VAL A 127 -1.10 -22.42 3.57
N GLU A 128 -2.29 -21.98 3.20
CA GLU A 128 -2.93 -22.30 1.92
C GLU A 128 -2.40 -21.44 0.77
N GLU A 129 -2.71 -21.84 -0.47
CA GLU A 129 -2.34 -21.08 -1.66
C GLU A 129 -2.91 -19.66 -1.61
N ASN A 130 -2.04 -18.65 -1.78
CA ASN A 130 -2.36 -17.22 -1.63
C ASN A 130 -2.77 -16.80 -0.21
N GLY A 131 -2.59 -17.66 0.78
CA GLY A 131 -2.60 -17.29 2.19
C GLY A 131 -1.33 -16.56 2.60
N THR A 132 -1.43 -15.79 3.67
CA THR A 132 -0.31 -15.12 4.35
C THR A 132 -0.39 -15.42 5.82
#